data_AF-A0A8C3YV67-F1
#
_entry.id   AF-A0A8C3YV67-F1
#
_cell.length_a   1.000
_cell.length_b   1.000
_cell.length_c   1.000
_cell.angle_alpha   90.00
_cell.angle_beta   90.00
_cell.angle_gamma   90.00
#
_symmetry.space_group_name_H-M   'P 1'
#
loop_
_entity.id
_entity.type
_entity.pdbx_description
1 polymer ?
#
loop_
_entity_poly.entity_id
_entity_poly.type
_entity_poly.pdbx_seq_one_letter_code
_entity_poly.pdbx_strand_id
1 'polypeptide(L)'
;MPRKAGKAGNAEEARAGSEGADTVSGPEEFNSKELGAEEMEAGRQRPVLRSVNSREPSQVIFCNRSPRVVLPVWLNFDGEPQPYPTLPPGTGRRIHSYRGHLWLFRDAGTSDGLLVNQTELFVPSLNVDGQPIFANITLPVYTLKERCLQVVRSLVRPENYRRLDIARSLYEDLEDHPNVWKDLERLTQEHMENQMAEETEAFS
;
A
#
# COMPACT_ATOMS: atom_id res chain seq x y z
N MET A 1 47.67 27.20 26.46
CA MET A 1 48.89 26.87 27.25
C MET A 1 49.32 28.15 27.97
N PRO A 2 49.82 28.16 29.23
CA PRO A 2 50.53 27.11 30.02
C PRO A 2 49.81 26.67 31.33
N ARG A 3 49.93 25.40 31.79
CA ARG A 3 50.76 24.79 32.90
C ARG A 3 50.41 25.31 34.32
N LYS A 4 50.29 24.52 35.42
CA LYS A 4 50.69 23.13 35.78
C LYS A 4 50.15 22.75 37.20
N ALA A 5 50.02 21.42 37.46
CA ALA A 5 50.23 20.66 38.73
C ALA A 5 49.29 20.89 39.95
N GLY A 6 48.94 19.93 40.81
CA GLY A 6 49.24 18.50 41.04
C GLY A 6 48.25 17.97 42.12
N LYS A 7 47.72 16.73 42.03
CA LYS A 7 48.20 15.42 42.55
C LYS A 7 47.90 15.13 44.04
N ALA A 8 47.05 14.13 44.30
CA ALA A 8 47.09 13.04 45.31
C ALA A 8 45.67 12.43 45.40
N GLY A 9 45.40 11.15 45.10
CA GLY A 9 45.71 9.92 45.87
C GLY A 9 44.52 9.62 46.79
N ASN A 10 43.93 8.43 46.97
CA ASN A 10 44.22 7.02 46.70
C ASN A 10 42.85 6.27 46.89
N ALA A 11 42.37 5.40 46.01
CA ALA A 11 42.53 3.93 45.95
C ALA A 11 41.87 3.10 47.09
N GLU A 12 40.94 2.23 46.69
CA GLU A 12 40.73 0.83 47.13
C GLU A 12 39.83 0.20 46.04
N GLU A 13 40.29 -0.67 45.12
CA GLU A 13 40.67 -2.11 45.24
C GLU A 13 39.65 -2.94 46.07
N ALA A 14 39.14 -4.11 45.67
CA ALA A 14 39.61 -5.16 44.75
C ALA A 14 38.39 -5.97 44.19
N ARG A 15 38.39 -6.43 42.93
CA ARG A 15 38.68 -7.82 42.41
C ARG A 15 37.80 -8.92 43.02
N ALA A 16 37.31 -9.95 42.34
CA ALA A 16 37.57 -10.66 41.08
C ALA A 16 36.24 -11.32 40.63
N GLY A 17 35.92 -11.72 39.39
CA GLY A 17 36.69 -12.35 38.34
C GLY A 17 36.31 -13.85 38.23
N SER A 18 35.55 -14.25 37.20
CA SER A 18 35.83 -15.43 36.33
C SER A 18 34.67 -15.76 35.38
N GLU A 19 35.04 -16.11 34.15
CA GLU A 19 34.24 -16.56 33.01
C GLU A 19 33.60 -17.95 33.21
N GLY A 20 32.57 -18.28 32.40
CA GLY A 20 32.24 -19.68 32.09
C GLY A 20 30.79 -20.00 31.68
N ALA A 21 30.62 -20.25 30.38
CA ALA A 21 29.80 -21.30 29.73
C ALA A 21 28.25 -21.27 29.68
N ASP A 22 27.79 -21.73 28.51
CA ASP A 22 26.45 -22.01 28.01
C ASP A 22 25.48 -22.74 28.97
N THR A 23 24.17 -22.51 28.81
CA THR A 23 23.13 -23.43 28.25
C THR A 23 21.73 -23.14 28.86
N VAL A 24 20.74 -22.90 27.98
CA VAL A 24 19.29 -23.23 28.03
C VAL A 24 18.45 -22.94 29.30
N SER A 25 17.44 -22.08 29.16
CA SER A 25 15.99 -22.36 29.39
C SER A 25 15.18 -21.07 29.57
N GLY A 26 13.98 -21.01 28.99
CA GLY A 26 13.00 -19.92 29.20
C GLY A 26 12.47 -19.83 30.64
N PRO A 27 11.54 -18.91 30.90
CA PRO A 27 10.16 -19.27 30.62
C PRO A 27 9.34 -18.18 29.91
N GLU A 28 8.26 -18.70 29.35
CA GLU A 28 7.11 -18.09 28.71
C GLU A 28 6.45 -16.99 29.57
N GLU A 29 6.06 -15.89 28.92
CA GLU A 29 4.79 -15.23 29.22
C GLU A 29 4.08 -14.96 27.89
N PHE A 30 3.33 -15.96 27.44
CA PHE A 30 2.27 -15.81 26.46
C PHE A 30 1.19 -14.90 27.06
N ASN A 31 1.08 -13.68 26.55
CA ASN A 31 -0.05 -12.81 26.88
C ASN A 31 -1.33 -13.39 26.24
N SER A 32 -2.08 -14.16 27.02
CA SER A 32 -3.31 -14.88 26.63
C SER A 32 -4.52 -13.97 26.36
N LYS A 33 -4.36 -12.88 25.61
CA LYS A 33 -5.46 -11.93 25.33
C LYS A 33 -5.90 -11.83 23.88
N GLU A 34 -5.55 -12.81 23.05
CA GLU A 34 -5.89 -12.83 21.62
C GLU A 34 -6.70 -14.08 21.22
N LEU A 35 -7.63 -14.52 22.07
CA LEU A 35 -8.52 -15.65 21.79
C LEU A 35 -10.01 -15.30 21.96
N GLY A 36 -10.36 -14.01 22.04
CA GLY A 36 -11.73 -13.56 22.31
C GLY A 36 -12.37 -12.66 21.25
N ALA A 37 -11.72 -12.42 20.11
CA ALA A 37 -12.22 -11.48 19.08
C ALA A 37 -12.78 -12.17 17.82
N GLU A 38 -12.65 -13.49 17.68
CA GLU A 38 -13.08 -14.19 16.46
C GLU A 38 -14.56 -14.63 16.46
N GLU A 39 -15.33 -14.41 17.55
CA GLU A 39 -16.72 -14.89 17.66
C GLU A 39 -17.82 -13.80 17.59
N MET A 40 -17.52 -12.57 17.18
CA MET A 40 -18.55 -11.52 17.03
C MET A 40 -18.65 -10.88 15.63
N GLU A 41 -18.31 -11.61 14.57
CA GLU A 41 -18.50 -11.13 13.19
C GLU A 41 -19.34 -12.06 12.29
N ALA A 42 -20.29 -12.78 12.89
CA ALA A 42 -21.28 -13.56 12.16
C ALA A 42 -22.40 -12.64 11.62
N GLY A 43 -22.13 -11.87 10.57
CA GLY A 43 -23.20 -11.13 9.87
C GLY A 43 -22.79 -10.10 8.83
N ARG A 44 -21.53 -9.64 8.81
CA ARG A 44 -21.05 -8.78 7.71
C ARG A 44 -20.52 -9.66 6.58
N GLN A 45 -21.12 -9.53 5.40
CA GLN A 45 -20.54 -10.10 4.19
C GLN A 45 -19.15 -9.48 3.99
N ARG A 46 -18.13 -10.33 3.91
CA ARG A 46 -16.75 -9.88 3.74
C ARG A 46 -16.59 -9.19 2.38
N PRO A 47 -15.92 -8.02 2.30
CA PRO A 47 -15.75 -7.31 1.04
C PRO A 47 -15.07 -8.18 -0.02
N VAL A 48 -15.55 -8.12 -1.26
CA VAL A 48 -15.03 -8.93 -2.37
C VAL A 48 -13.54 -8.64 -2.59
N LEU A 49 -13.18 -7.36 -2.71
CA LEU A 49 -11.80 -6.91 -2.87
C LEU A 49 -11.16 -6.67 -1.49
N ARG A 50 -10.30 -7.59 -1.08
CA ARG A 50 -9.51 -7.51 0.16
C ARG A 50 -8.27 -8.36 0.06
N SER A 51 -7.30 -8.11 0.94
CA SER A 51 -6.14 -9.00 1.06
C SER A 51 -6.51 -10.31 1.75
N VAL A 52 -5.82 -11.39 1.36
CA VAL A 52 -5.85 -12.67 2.10
C VAL A 52 -4.67 -12.71 3.07
N ASN A 53 -4.93 -13.06 4.33
CA ASN A 53 -3.88 -13.28 5.33
C ASN A 53 -3.23 -14.66 5.15
N SER A 54 -2.49 -14.85 4.06
CA SER A 54 -1.83 -16.13 3.73
C SER A 54 -0.67 -16.48 4.67
N ARG A 55 -0.06 -15.48 5.31
CA ARG A 55 1.20 -15.59 6.08
C ARG A 55 2.38 -16.13 5.27
N GLU A 56 2.27 -16.15 3.94
CA GLU A 56 3.31 -16.59 3.02
C GLU A 56 4.04 -15.37 2.46
N PRO A 57 5.29 -15.10 2.88
CA PRO A 57 6.01 -13.91 2.46
C PRO A 57 6.23 -13.89 0.94
N SER A 58 6.12 -12.69 0.36
CA SER A 58 6.40 -12.43 -1.05
C SER A 58 7.23 -11.16 -1.18
N GLN A 59 8.45 -11.29 -1.68
CA GLN A 59 9.33 -10.17 -1.96
C GLN A 59 8.89 -9.48 -3.24
N VAL A 60 8.54 -8.20 -3.13
CA VAL A 60 8.09 -7.37 -4.26
C VAL A 60 9.05 -6.19 -4.45
N ILE A 61 9.23 -5.75 -5.69
CA ILE A 61 9.84 -4.46 -6.01
C ILE A 61 8.81 -3.61 -6.75
N PHE A 62 8.37 -2.54 -6.10
CA PHE A 62 7.58 -1.51 -6.77
C PHE A 62 8.51 -0.65 -7.61
N CYS A 63 8.23 -0.52 -8.90
CA CYS A 63 9.00 0.25 -9.86
C CYS A 63 8.13 1.36 -10.43
N ASN A 64 8.34 2.60 -9.99
CA ASN A 64 7.64 3.74 -10.55
C ASN A 64 8.24 4.12 -11.92
N ARG A 65 7.62 3.66 -12.99
CA ARG A 65 7.96 4.00 -14.38
C ARG A 65 7.05 5.10 -14.94
N SER A 66 6.37 5.84 -14.07
CA SER A 66 5.50 6.96 -14.42
C SER A 66 6.19 8.29 -14.08
N PRO A 67 5.72 9.42 -14.66
CA PRO A 67 6.19 10.75 -14.28
C PRO A 67 5.52 11.28 -12.98
N ARG A 68 4.63 10.50 -12.34
CA ARG A 68 3.88 10.92 -11.14
C ARG A 68 4.63 10.51 -9.87
N VAL A 69 4.40 11.26 -8.79
CA VAL A 69 4.71 10.76 -7.44
C VAL A 69 3.65 9.73 -7.09
N VAL A 70 4.05 8.48 -6.89
CA VAL A 70 3.10 7.38 -6.67
C VAL A 70 2.83 7.20 -5.18
N LEU A 71 1.57 7.06 -4.81
CA LEU A 71 1.09 6.56 -3.53
C LEU A 71 0.64 5.10 -3.70
N PRO A 72 1.43 4.12 -3.21
CA PRO A 72 0.95 2.75 -3.10
C PRO A 72 -0.14 2.66 -2.03
N VAL A 73 -1.19 1.90 -2.31
CA VAL A 73 -2.31 1.67 -1.41
C VAL A 73 -2.53 0.17 -1.29
N TRP A 74 -2.43 -0.34 -0.06
CA TRP A 74 -2.71 -1.74 0.27
C TRP A 74 -4.16 -1.86 0.73
N LEU A 75 -4.92 -2.80 0.21
CA LEU A 75 -6.22 -3.13 0.82
C LEU A 75 -5.97 -4.07 1.98
N ASN A 76 -6.35 -3.69 3.20
CA ASN A 76 -6.18 -4.56 4.36
C ASN A 76 -7.10 -5.80 4.26
N PHE A 77 -7.14 -6.60 5.32
CA PHE A 77 -7.97 -7.81 5.37
C PHE A 77 -9.47 -7.53 5.37
N ASP A 78 -9.87 -6.30 5.65
CA ASP A 78 -11.25 -5.82 5.65
C ASP A 78 -11.57 -5.01 4.37
N GLY A 79 -10.66 -4.99 3.39
CA GLY A 79 -10.85 -4.27 2.13
C GLY A 79 -10.64 -2.74 2.23
N GLU A 80 -10.20 -2.23 3.37
CA GLU A 80 -9.98 -0.80 3.56
C GLU A 80 -8.61 -0.39 3.00
N PRO A 81 -8.53 0.74 2.25
CA PRO A 81 -7.30 1.24 1.65
C PRO A 81 -6.36 1.86 2.69
N GLN A 82 -5.17 1.29 2.80
CA GLN A 82 -4.09 1.71 3.68
C GLN A 82 -2.95 2.34 2.86
N PRO A 83 -2.66 3.65 3.03
CA PRO A 83 -1.59 4.30 2.29
C PRO A 83 -0.21 3.86 2.77
N TYR A 84 0.71 3.67 1.81
CA TYR A 84 2.12 3.40 2.06
C TYR A 84 3.00 4.59 1.65
N PRO A 85 4.27 4.65 2.09
CA PRO A 85 5.12 5.80 1.78
C PRO A 85 5.31 5.96 0.26
N THR A 86 5.29 7.20 -0.21
CA THR A 86 5.29 7.51 -1.65
C THR A 86 6.58 7.10 -2.36
N LEU A 87 6.49 6.97 -3.69
CA LEU A 87 7.59 6.66 -4.60
C LEU A 87 7.77 7.81 -5.60
N PRO A 88 8.92 8.51 -5.59
CA PRO A 88 9.23 9.52 -6.61
C PRO A 88 9.27 8.92 -8.03
N PRO A 89 9.10 9.74 -9.08
CA PRO A 89 9.24 9.31 -10.48
C PRO A 89 10.57 8.61 -10.75
N GLY A 90 10.53 7.51 -11.51
CA GLY A 90 11.74 6.77 -11.92
C GLY A 90 12.43 5.97 -10.81
N THR A 91 11.84 5.89 -9.61
CA THR A 91 12.43 5.16 -8.48
C THR A 91 11.81 3.78 -8.27
N GLY A 92 12.51 2.92 -7.54
CA GLY A 92 11.97 1.64 -7.10
C GLY A 92 12.17 1.41 -5.59
N ARG A 93 11.30 0.60 -4.99
CA ARG A 93 11.40 0.22 -3.58
C ARG A 93 11.07 -1.26 -3.38
N ARG A 94 11.92 -1.95 -2.59
CA ARG A 94 11.65 -3.29 -2.08
C ARG A 94 10.58 -3.25 -1.00
N ILE A 95 9.57 -4.10 -1.14
CA ILE A 95 8.45 -4.25 -0.22
C ILE A 95 8.38 -5.71 0.22
N HIS A 96 8.24 -5.94 1.52
CA HIS A 96 7.89 -7.24 2.08
C HIS A 96 6.37 -7.31 2.12
N SER A 97 5.77 -7.97 1.14
CA SER A 97 4.34 -8.23 1.09
C SER A 97 4.08 -9.72 1.38
N TYR A 98 2.83 -10.16 1.25
CA TYR A 98 2.45 -11.56 1.36
C TYR A 98 1.64 -11.99 0.13
N ARG A 99 1.62 -13.29 -0.14
CA ARG A 99 0.80 -13.85 -1.22
C ARG A 99 -0.67 -13.50 -1.01
N GLY A 100 -1.33 -13.04 -2.07
CA GLY A 100 -2.76 -12.69 -2.00
C GLY A 100 -3.07 -11.33 -1.36
N HIS A 101 -2.05 -10.50 -1.07
CA HIS A 101 -2.28 -9.10 -0.73
C HIS A 101 -2.71 -8.29 -1.96
N LEU A 102 -3.66 -7.38 -1.80
CA LEU A 102 -4.16 -6.53 -2.88
C LEU A 102 -3.54 -5.13 -2.82
N TRP A 103 -3.01 -4.67 -3.95
CA TRP A 103 -2.40 -3.36 -4.08
C TRP A 103 -2.97 -2.60 -5.27
N LEU A 104 -3.12 -1.29 -5.10
CA LEU A 104 -3.40 -0.34 -6.17
C LEU A 104 -2.50 0.89 -6.02
N PHE A 105 -2.36 1.66 -7.08
CA PHE A 105 -1.39 2.76 -7.14
C PHE A 105 -2.04 4.03 -7.64
N ARG A 106 -1.80 5.14 -6.94
CA ARG A 106 -2.39 6.44 -7.23
C ARG A 106 -1.33 7.51 -7.42
N ASP A 107 -1.67 8.57 -8.14
CA ASP A 107 -0.97 9.83 -7.98
C ASP A 107 -1.18 10.35 -6.56
N ALA A 108 -0.09 10.67 -5.86
CA ALA A 108 -0.13 11.08 -4.46
C ALA A 108 -0.80 12.44 -4.23
N GLY A 109 -0.82 13.32 -5.24
CA GLY A 109 -1.40 14.65 -5.15
C GLY A 109 -2.84 14.73 -5.65
N THR A 110 -3.19 13.94 -6.68
CA THR A 110 -4.50 14.05 -7.36
C THR A 110 -5.41 12.84 -7.17
N SER A 111 -4.90 11.74 -6.60
CA SER A 111 -5.56 10.43 -6.55
C SER A 111 -5.88 9.82 -7.93
N ASP A 112 -5.31 10.34 -9.02
CA ASP A 112 -5.46 9.76 -10.36
C ASP A 112 -5.01 8.29 -10.34
N GLY A 113 -5.81 7.38 -10.93
CA GLY A 113 -5.50 5.96 -11.01
C GLY A 113 -4.28 5.68 -11.88
N LEU A 114 -3.36 4.85 -11.40
CA LEU A 114 -2.21 4.37 -12.16
C LEU A 114 -2.31 2.86 -12.38
N LEU A 115 -1.70 2.38 -13.47
CA LEU A 115 -1.65 0.95 -13.73
C LEU A 115 -0.41 0.34 -13.11
N VAL A 116 -0.51 -0.93 -12.76
CA VAL A 116 0.58 -1.78 -12.31
C VAL A 116 0.59 -3.03 -13.17
N ASN A 117 1.70 -3.29 -13.87
CA ASN A 117 1.77 -4.40 -14.83
C ASN A 117 0.60 -4.42 -15.83
N GLN A 118 0.16 -3.23 -16.27
CA GLN A 118 -0.97 -3.01 -17.19
C GLN A 118 -2.36 -3.32 -16.63
N THR A 119 -2.51 -3.54 -15.32
CA THR A 119 -3.80 -3.75 -14.63
C THR A 119 -4.00 -2.73 -13.51
N GLU A 120 -5.21 -2.60 -12.99
CA GLU A 120 -5.52 -1.67 -11.88
C GLU A 120 -5.09 -2.22 -10.51
N LEU A 121 -5.16 -3.54 -10.35
CA LEU A 121 -4.81 -4.26 -9.12
C LEU A 121 -3.54 -5.08 -9.34
N PHE A 122 -2.73 -5.18 -8.29
CA PHE A 122 -1.58 -6.05 -8.21
C PHE A 122 -1.70 -7.01 -7.02
N VAL A 123 -1.44 -8.29 -7.29
CA VAL A 123 -1.48 -9.35 -6.30
C VAL A 123 -0.13 -10.08 -6.31
N PRO A 124 0.66 -10.01 -5.22
CA PRO A 124 1.89 -10.78 -5.13
C PRO A 124 1.60 -12.29 -5.15
N SER A 125 2.35 -13.02 -5.97
CA SER A 125 2.44 -14.48 -5.96
C SER A 125 3.67 -14.94 -5.15
N LEU A 126 3.96 -16.25 -5.14
CA LEU A 126 5.19 -16.75 -4.53
C LEU A 126 6.40 -16.39 -5.41
N ASN A 127 7.53 -16.10 -4.76
CA ASN A 127 8.79 -15.89 -5.46
C ASN A 127 9.27 -17.20 -6.09
N VAL A 128 9.54 -17.20 -7.40
CA VAL A 128 10.14 -18.33 -8.12
C VAL A 128 11.66 -18.15 -8.10
N ASP A 129 12.40 -19.19 -7.71
CA ASP A 129 13.87 -19.19 -7.63
C ASP A 129 14.48 -18.04 -6.81
N GLY A 130 13.74 -17.56 -5.80
CA GLY A 130 14.15 -16.42 -4.97
C GLY A 130 14.13 -15.06 -5.69
N GLN A 131 13.60 -14.98 -6.91
CA GLN A 131 13.48 -13.73 -7.65
C GLN A 131 12.31 -12.88 -7.12
N PRO A 132 12.52 -11.58 -6.89
CA PRO A 132 11.45 -10.69 -6.48
C PRO A 132 10.45 -10.47 -7.61
N ILE A 133 9.18 -10.27 -7.25
CA ILE A 133 8.13 -9.92 -8.21
C ILE A 133 8.18 -8.43 -8.48
N PHE A 134 8.17 -8.03 -9.74
CA PHE A 134 8.15 -6.62 -10.12
C PHE A 134 6.71 -6.12 -10.27
N ALA A 135 6.40 -5.01 -9.60
CA ALA A 135 5.17 -4.25 -9.82
C ALA A 135 5.56 -2.97 -10.58
N ASN A 136 5.46 -3.03 -11.92
CA ASN A 136 5.82 -1.91 -12.78
C ASN A 136 4.65 -0.94 -12.89
N ILE A 137 4.77 0.20 -12.23
CA ILE A 137 3.73 1.21 -12.15
C ILE A 137 3.89 2.17 -13.34
N THR A 138 2.84 2.34 -14.13
CA THR A 138 2.83 3.12 -15.37
C THR A 138 1.64 4.06 -15.43
N LEU A 139 1.81 5.16 -16.16
CA LEU A 139 0.70 6.04 -16.50
C LEU A 139 -0.23 5.31 -17.50
N PRO A 140 -1.54 5.19 -17.23
CA PRO A 140 -2.47 4.71 -18.25
C PRO A 140 -2.56 5.71 -19.40
N VAL A 141 -3.02 5.21 -20.54
CA VAL A 141 -3.49 6.09 -21.62
C VAL A 141 -4.88 6.60 -21.24
N TYR A 142 -4.92 7.71 -20.50
CA TYR A 142 -6.18 8.36 -20.17
C TYR A 142 -6.92 8.79 -21.44
N THR A 143 -8.25 8.80 -21.37
CA THR A 143 -9.06 9.44 -22.41
C THR A 143 -8.69 10.92 -22.50
N LEU A 144 -8.87 11.53 -23.68
CA LEU A 144 -8.61 12.96 -23.84
C LEU A 144 -9.46 13.80 -22.88
N LYS A 145 -10.71 13.40 -22.64
CA LYS A 145 -11.61 14.04 -21.66
C LYS A 145 -10.97 14.03 -20.26
N GLU A 146 -10.58 12.86 -19.75
CA GLU A 146 -10.00 12.74 -18.42
C GLU A 146 -8.67 13.50 -18.31
N ARG A 147 -7.83 13.43 -19.34
CA ARG A 147 -6.57 14.18 -19.34
C ARG A 147 -6.80 15.69 -19.29
N CYS A 148 -7.78 16.21 -20.00
CA CYS A 148 -8.16 17.63 -19.93
C CYS A 148 -8.67 18.00 -18.53
N LEU A 149 -9.51 17.16 -17.91
CA LEU A 149 -9.99 17.39 -16.54
C LEU A 149 -8.83 17.46 -15.53
N GLN A 150 -7.87 16.53 -15.61
CA GLN A 150 -6.67 16.55 -14.78
C GLN A 150 -5.88 17.88 -14.91
N VAL A 151 -5.71 18.37 -16.14
CA VAL A 151 -5.01 19.63 -16.39
C VAL A 151 -5.79 20.81 -15.81
N VAL A 152 -7.09 20.90 -16.08
CA VAL A 152 -7.94 21.99 -15.55
C VAL A 152 -7.94 21.99 -14.02
N ARG A 153 -8.10 20.83 -13.36
CA ARG A 153 -8.05 20.69 -11.89
C ARG A 153 -6.72 21.15 -11.28
N SER A 154 -5.62 21.05 -12.03
CA SER A 154 -4.30 21.53 -11.57
C SER A 154 -4.08 23.04 -11.74
N LEU A 155 -4.87 23.69 -12.59
CA LEU A 155 -4.73 25.12 -12.92
C LEU A 155 -5.81 25.98 -12.23
N VAL A 156 -6.98 25.41 -11.97
CA VAL A 156 -8.15 26.13 -11.47
C VAL A 156 -8.49 25.60 -10.08
N ARG A 157 -8.72 26.50 -9.13
CA ARG A 157 -9.20 26.10 -7.80
C ARG A 157 -10.66 25.62 -7.86
N PRO A 158 -11.08 24.64 -7.04
CA PRO A 158 -12.43 24.09 -7.07
C PRO A 158 -13.55 25.14 -6.98
N GLU A 159 -13.36 26.18 -6.16
CA GLU A 159 -14.34 27.26 -5.98
C GLU A 159 -14.61 28.05 -7.26
N ASN A 160 -13.72 27.95 -8.25
CA ASN A 160 -13.81 28.66 -9.53
C ASN A 160 -14.25 27.78 -10.70
N TYR A 161 -14.49 26.46 -10.52
CA TYR A 161 -14.89 25.60 -11.64
C TYR A 161 -16.14 26.09 -12.35
N ARG A 162 -17.18 26.50 -11.60
CA ARG A 162 -18.45 27.01 -12.13
C ARG A 162 -18.37 28.41 -12.76
N ARG A 163 -17.18 29.02 -12.77
CA ARG A 163 -16.91 30.32 -13.43
C ARG A 163 -16.24 30.15 -14.80
N LEU A 164 -15.84 28.94 -15.15
CA LEU A 164 -15.26 28.64 -16.46
C LEU A 164 -16.34 28.74 -17.54
N ASP A 165 -16.02 29.30 -18.70
CA ASP A 165 -16.96 29.40 -19.83
C ASP A 165 -16.99 28.07 -20.63
N ILE A 166 -17.59 27.04 -20.03
CA ILE A 166 -17.69 25.68 -20.59
C ILE A 166 -19.11 25.13 -20.42
N ALA A 167 -19.39 24.01 -21.09
CA ALA A 167 -20.69 23.33 -20.96
C ALA A 167 -20.97 22.94 -19.51
N ARG A 168 -22.23 23.07 -19.07
CA ARG A 168 -22.62 22.87 -17.67
C ARG A 168 -22.30 21.47 -17.13
N SER A 169 -22.44 20.44 -17.96
CA SER A 169 -22.11 19.06 -17.59
C SER A 169 -20.61 18.89 -17.25
N LEU A 170 -19.73 19.69 -17.83
CA LEU A 170 -18.29 19.62 -17.53
C LEU A 170 -17.95 20.18 -16.14
N TYR A 171 -18.83 20.97 -15.51
CA TYR A 171 -18.63 21.38 -14.11
C TYR A 171 -18.75 20.17 -13.18
N GLU A 172 -19.77 19.33 -13.39
CA GLU A 172 -19.97 18.10 -12.63
C GLU A 172 -18.79 17.14 -12.85
N ASP A 173 -18.33 17.01 -14.10
CA ASP A 173 -17.12 16.23 -14.41
C ASP A 173 -15.88 16.78 -13.68
N LEU A 174 -15.69 18.10 -13.58
CA LEU A 174 -14.55 18.69 -12.86
C LEU A 174 -14.62 18.48 -11.35
N GLU A 175 -15.83 18.63 -10.78
CA GLU A 175 -16.14 18.43 -9.36
C GLU A 175 -16.01 16.96 -8.95
N ASP A 176 -16.19 16.01 -9.87
CA ASP A 176 -16.03 14.58 -9.60
C ASP A 176 -14.56 14.14 -9.61
N HIS A 177 -13.84 14.44 -8.53
CA HIS A 177 -12.43 14.09 -8.37
C HIS A 177 -12.18 12.56 -8.26
N PRO A 178 -11.02 12.07 -8.74
CA PRO A 178 -10.61 10.67 -8.57
C PRO A 178 -10.64 10.25 -7.10
N ASN A 179 -11.18 9.06 -6.83
CA ASN A 179 -11.37 8.58 -5.47
C ASN A 179 -11.18 7.05 -5.41
N VAL A 180 -10.33 6.60 -4.49
CA VAL A 180 -10.01 5.17 -4.33
C VAL A 180 -11.27 4.35 -4.06
N TRP A 181 -12.18 4.81 -3.21
CA TRP A 181 -13.41 4.09 -2.87
C TRP A 181 -14.36 3.92 -4.05
N LYS A 182 -14.50 4.96 -4.89
CA LYS A 182 -15.32 4.87 -6.12
C LYS A 182 -14.78 3.79 -7.06
N ASP A 183 -13.46 3.73 -7.21
CA ASP A 183 -12.83 2.70 -8.03
C ASP A 183 -12.94 1.31 -7.40
N LEU A 184 -12.84 1.18 -6.07
CA LEU A 184 -13.05 -0.10 -5.40
C LEU A 184 -14.49 -0.61 -5.57
N GLU A 185 -15.48 0.28 -5.52
CA GLU A 185 -16.88 -0.05 -5.80
C GLU A 185 -17.06 -0.54 -7.24
N ARG A 186 -16.55 0.21 -8.22
CA ARG A 186 -16.56 -0.18 -9.63
C ARG A 186 -15.88 -1.53 -9.88
N LEU A 187 -14.65 -1.69 -9.38
CA LEU A 187 -13.88 -2.93 -9.54
C LEU A 187 -14.55 -4.13 -8.86
N THR A 188 -15.25 -3.90 -7.74
CA THR A 188 -16.02 -4.95 -7.05
C THR A 188 -17.18 -5.40 -7.94
N GLN A 189 -17.92 -4.46 -8.52
CA GLN A 189 -19.03 -4.75 -9.42
C GLN A 189 -18.55 -5.50 -10.67
N GLU A 190 -17.49 -5.03 -11.32
CA GLU A 190 -16.88 -5.69 -12.49
C GLU A 190 -16.44 -7.13 -12.16
N HIS A 191 -15.87 -7.35 -10.97
CA HIS A 191 -15.46 -8.69 -10.54
C HIS A 191 -16.65 -9.63 -10.36
N MET A 192 -17.74 -9.17 -9.74
CA MET A 192 -18.95 -9.97 -9.55
C MET A 192 -19.62 -10.31 -10.89
N GLU A 193 -19.69 -9.36 -11.81
CA GLU A 193 -20.26 -9.57 -13.14
C GLU A 193 -19.46 -10.60 -13.94
N ASN A 194 -18.13 -10.54 -13.90
CA ASN A 194 -17.27 -11.50 -14.58
C ASN A 194 -17.42 -12.92 -14.01
N GLN A 195 -17.51 -13.06 -12.68
CA GLN A 195 -17.75 -14.37 -12.06
C GLN A 195 -19.08 -15.00 -12.51
N MET A 196 -20.16 -14.22 -12.53
CA MET A 196 -21.47 -14.73 -12.97
C MET A 196 -21.46 -15.13 -14.44
N ALA A 197 -20.76 -14.38 -15.30
CA ALA A 197 -20.63 -14.70 -16.71
C ALA A 197 -19.90 -16.04 -16.94
N GLU A 198 -18.78 -16.26 -16.24
CA GLU A 198 -18.00 -17.51 -16.30
C GLU A 198 -18.83 -18.72 -15.84
N GLU A 199 -19.63 -18.58 -14.78
CA GLU A 199 -20.52 -19.63 -14.32
C GLU A 199 -21.61 -19.96 -15.36
N THR A 200 -22.25 -18.96 -15.97
CA THR A 200 -23.27 -19.21 -17.01
C THR A 200 -22.73 -19.89 -18.27
N GLU A 201 -21.48 -19.62 -18.65
CA GLU A 201 -20.82 -20.30 -19.77
C GLU A 201 -20.40 -21.73 -19.42
N ALA A 202 -20.02 -22.01 -18.16
CA ALA A 202 -19.64 -23.35 -17.72
C ALA A 202 -20.83 -24.33 -17.64
N PHE A 203 -22.06 -23.82 -17.57
CA PHE A 203 -23.30 -24.62 -17.53
C PHE A 203 -24.07 -24.68 -18.87
N SER A 204 -23.52 -24.11 -19.95
CA SER A 204 -24.10 -24.15 -21.32
C SER A 204 -23.38 -25.16 -22.21
#